data_AF-A0A653QH70-F1
#
_entry.id   AF-A0A653QH70-F1
#
_cell.length_a   1.000
_cell.length_b   1.000
_cell.length_c   1.000
_cell.angle_alpha   90.00
_cell.angle_beta   90.00
_cell.angle_gamma   90.00
#
_symmetry.space_group_name_H-M   'P 1'
#
loop_
_entity.id
_entity.type
_entity.pdbx_description
1 polymer ?
#
loop_
_entity_poly.entity_id
_entity_poly.type
_entity_poly.pdbx_seq_one_letter_code
_entity_poly.pdbx_strand_id
1 'polypeptide(L)'
;MLSDLWLDTELDQRWLAGIADVLRRSGLSRAQLEAVLLYEVAPVVWLNHWNFTGVWGGFDSQWLLAGCRRNQQRGRWHRYKCRLLRWPMTYGCQSEWQQILGYLAEPPAGSTT
;
A
#
# COMPACT_ATOMS: atom_id res chain seq x y z
N MET A 1 8.03 -2.75 0.41
CA MET A 1 6.97 -2.52 1.43
C MET A 1 5.73 -1.99 0.73
N LEU A 2 4.53 -2.03 1.35
CA LEU A 2 3.31 -1.53 0.69
C LEU A 2 3.36 -0.02 0.40
N SER A 3 4.08 0.76 1.23
CA SER A 3 4.30 2.20 1.04
C SER A 3 5.06 2.56 -0.23
N ASP A 4 5.84 1.63 -0.79
CA ASP A 4 6.72 1.92 -1.93
C ASP A 4 5.91 2.30 -3.17
N LEU A 5 4.64 1.92 -3.21
CA LEU A 5 3.65 2.32 -4.20
C LEU A 5 3.48 3.85 -4.34
N TRP A 6 3.94 4.63 -3.35
CA TRP A 6 3.87 6.09 -3.35
C TRP A 6 5.22 6.78 -3.57
N LEU A 7 6.29 6.05 -3.88
CA LEU A 7 7.61 6.63 -4.19
C LEU A 7 7.70 7.11 -5.63
N ASP A 8 8.59 8.06 -5.90
CA ASP A 8 8.85 8.58 -7.26
C ASP A 8 9.80 7.66 -8.04
N THR A 9 9.59 6.36 -7.95
CA THR A 9 10.41 5.34 -8.60
C THR A 9 9.50 4.34 -9.28
N GLU A 10 9.80 4.03 -10.55
CA GLU A 10 9.10 2.97 -11.26
C GLU A 10 9.38 1.62 -10.58
N LEU A 11 8.33 0.97 -10.10
CA LEU A 11 8.42 -0.37 -9.52
C LEU A 11 8.33 -1.41 -10.62
N ASP A 12 9.38 -2.20 -10.78
CA ASP A 12 9.37 -3.31 -11.73
C ASP A 12 8.51 -4.49 -11.23
N GLN A 13 8.27 -5.44 -12.13
CA GLN A 13 7.46 -6.63 -11.83
C GLN A 13 8.04 -7.48 -10.69
N ARG A 14 9.37 -7.55 -10.57
CA ARG A 14 10.05 -8.34 -9.53
C ARG A 14 9.81 -7.73 -8.16
N TRP A 15 9.84 -6.41 -8.06
CA TRP A 15 9.54 -5.67 -6.84
C TRP A 15 8.08 -5.86 -6.44
N LEU A 16 7.14 -5.72 -7.39
CA LEU A 16 5.71 -5.93 -7.14
C LEU A 16 5.40 -7.37 -6.69
N ALA A 17 6.03 -8.37 -7.30
CA ALA A 17 5.92 -9.76 -6.87
C ALA A 17 6.49 -9.98 -5.46
N GLY A 18 7.61 -9.31 -5.13
CA GLY A 18 8.18 -9.31 -3.78
C GLY A 18 7.24 -8.70 -2.74
N ILE A 19 6.58 -7.59 -3.06
CA ILE A 19 5.53 -7.01 -2.21
C ILE A 19 4.40 -8.03 -2.03
N ALA A 20 3.90 -8.63 -3.11
CA ALA A 20 2.85 -9.64 -3.03
C ALA A 20 3.22 -10.84 -2.14
N ASP A 21 4.47 -11.31 -2.18
CA ASP A 21 4.93 -12.39 -1.30
C ASP A 21 4.92 -11.99 0.17
N VAL A 22 5.37 -10.77 0.50
CA VAL A 22 5.29 -10.23 1.87
C VAL A 22 3.83 -10.15 2.33
N LEU A 23 2.92 -9.67 1.49
CA LEU A 23 1.50 -9.60 1.82
C LEU A 23 0.88 -10.99 1.99
N ARG A 24 1.26 -11.96 1.15
CA ARG A 24 0.79 -13.35 1.27
C ARG A 24 1.22 -13.98 2.59
N ARG A 25 2.49 -13.80 2.98
CA ARG A 25 3.04 -14.30 4.25
C ARG A 25 2.40 -13.67 5.48
N SER A 26 1.77 -12.50 5.35
CA SER A 26 1.03 -11.88 6.47
C SER A 26 -0.22 -12.66 6.88
N GLY A 27 -0.75 -13.53 6.02
CA GLY A 27 -1.99 -14.28 6.26
C GLY A 27 -3.26 -13.43 6.24
N LEU A 28 -3.16 -12.15 5.87
CA LEU A 28 -4.31 -11.26 5.75
C LEU A 28 -5.13 -11.56 4.50
N SER A 29 -6.45 -11.55 4.65
CA SER A 29 -7.37 -11.61 3.51
C SER A 29 -7.23 -10.36 2.62
N ARG A 30 -7.66 -10.46 1.37
CA ARG A 30 -7.71 -9.31 0.44
C ARG A 30 -8.41 -8.09 1.05
N ALA A 31 -9.54 -8.28 1.74
CA ALA A 31 -10.26 -7.18 2.38
C ALA A 31 -9.46 -6.52 3.51
N GLN A 32 -8.68 -7.30 4.27
CA GLN A 32 -7.78 -6.76 5.29
C GLN A 32 -6.60 -6.02 4.66
N LEU A 33 -6.03 -6.53 3.58
CA LEU A 33 -4.96 -5.85 2.83
C LEU A 33 -5.43 -4.53 2.24
N GLU A 34 -6.62 -4.50 1.64
CA GLU A 34 -7.25 -3.28 1.15
C GLU A 34 -7.52 -2.28 2.29
N ALA A 35 -7.90 -2.77 3.47
CA ALA A 35 -8.07 -1.92 4.65
C ALA A 35 -6.74 -1.32 5.14
N VAL A 36 -5.66 -2.09 5.16
CA VAL A 36 -4.31 -1.61 5.50
C VAL A 36 -3.86 -0.55 4.49
N LEU A 37 -3.98 -0.85 3.20
CA LEU A 37 -3.68 0.10 2.12
C LEU A 37 -4.43 1.42 2.32
N LEU A 38 -5.75 1.36 2.46
CA LEU A 38 -6.62 2.53 2.41
C LEU A 38 -6.69 3.32 3.72
N TYR A 39 -6.64 2.64 4.87
CA TYR A 39 -6.87 3.28 6.17
C TYR A 39 -5.61 3.50 6.98
N GLU A 40 -4.53 2.78 6.69
CA GLU A 40 -3.28 2.87 7.46
C GLU A 40 -2.18 3.55 6.67
N VAL A 41 -1.85 3.03 5.48
CA VAL A 41 -0.68 3.45 4.68
C VAL A 41 -0.99 4.69 3.85
N ALA A 42 -1.95 4.62 2.92
CA ALA A 42 -2.27 5.70 2.00
C ALA A 42 -2.46 7.07 2.70
N PRO A 43 -3.24 7.22 3.79
CA PRO A 43 -3.39 8.51 4.47
C PRO A 43 -2.09 9.08 5.07
N VAL A 44 -1.03 8.27 5.24
CA VAL A 44 0.29 8.73 5.68
C VAL A 44 1.12 9.27 4.51
N VAL A 45 1.08 8.59 3.36
CA VAL A 45 2.03 8.82 2.26
C VAL A 45 1.42 9.45 1.00
N TRP A 46 0.09 9.53 0.87
CA TRP A 46 -0.55 9.91 -0.39
C TRP A 46 -0.21 11.32 -0.89
N LEU A 47 0.13 12.24 0.02
CA LEU A 47 0.55 13.59 -0.35
C LEU A 47 1.87 13.61 -1.12
N ASN A 48 2.61 12.49 -1.15
CA ASN A 48 3.83 12.37 -1.95
C ASN A 48 3.57 12.63 -3.43
N HIS A 49 2.54 12.00 -4.01
CA HIS A 49 2.15 12.21 -5.41
C HIS A 49 1.67 13.63 -5.72
N TRP A 50 1.33 14.42 -4.71
CA TRP A 50 0.84 15.79 -4.86
C TRP A 50 1.91 16.83 -4.55
N ASN A 51 3.01 16.42 -3.92
CA ASN A 51 4.07 17.32 -3.54
C ASN A 51 5.13 17.37 -4.64
N PHE A 52 5.33 18.55 -5.23
CA PHE A 52 6.33 18.78 -6.28
C PHE A 52 7.78 18.82 -5.77
N THR A 53 8.00 18.72 -4.46
CA THR A 53 9.32 18.92 -3.87
C THR A 53 10.06 17.60 -3.62
N GLY A 54 11.06 17.35 -4.47
CA GLY A 54 12.08 16.30 -4.31
C GLY A 54 11.64 14.91 -4.77
N VAL A 55 12.62 14.10 -5.18
CA VAL A 55 12.46 12.67 -5.48
C VAL A 55 12.49 11.91 -4.16
N TRP A 56 11.43 11.17 -3.85
CA TRP A 56 11.38 10.34 -2.67
C TRP A 56 11.92 8.94 -2.98
N GLY A 57 13.13 8.63 -2.47
CA GLY A 57 13.77 7.31 -2.62
C GLY A 57 13.38 6.29 -1.54
N GLY A 58 12.60 6.70 -0.55
CA GLY A 58 12.13 5.84 0.54
C GLY A 58 11.44 6.62 1.66
N PHE A 59 10.73 5.90 2.52
CA PHE A 59 10.13 6.45 3.74
C PHE A 59 10.90 6.00 4.97
N ASP A 60 11.06 6.88 5.95
CA ASP A 60 11.57 6.47 7.26
C ASP A 60 10.61 5.44 7.90
N SER A 61 11.16 4.28 8.25
CA SER A 61 10.38 3.14 8.71
C SER A 61 9.68 3.40 10.05
N GLN A 62 10.34 4.11 10.97
CA GLN A 62 9.77 4.41 12.28
C GLN A 62 8.63 5.42 12.17
N TRP A 63 8.81 6.45 11.35
CA TRP A 63 7.79 7.44 11.03
C TRP A 63 6.57 6.80 10.37
N LEU A 64 6.77 5.95 9.37
CA LEU A 64 5.68 5.28 8.66
C LEU A 64 4.89 4.36 9.60
N LEU A 65 5.59 3.52 10.38
CA LEU A 65 4.95 2.63 11.34
C LEU A 65 4.19 3.40 12.43
N ALA A 66 4.75 4.51 12.92
CA ALA A 66 4.06 5.38 13.88
C ALA A 66 2.79 6.00 13.26
N GLY A 67 2.85 6.42 12.00
CA GLY A 67 1.70 6.91 11.23
C GLY A 67 0.59 5.86 11.09
N CYS A 68 0.95 4.64 10.66
CA CYS A 68 0.02 3.52 10.55
C CYS A 68 -0.62 3.17 11.90
N ARG A 69 0.18 3.04 12.97
CA ARG A 69 -0.32 2.78 14.33
C ARG A 69 -1.28 3.86 14.82
N ARG A 70 -0.97 5.14 14.53
CA ARG A 70 -1.88 6.25 14.84
C ARG A 70 -3.19 6.10 14.10
N ASN A 71 -3.16 5.72 12.83
CA ASN A 71 -4.35 5.53 12.00
C ASN A 71 -5.20 4.34 12.42
N GLN A 72 -4.59 3.24 12.85
CA GLN A 72 -5.28 2.06 13.42
C GLN A 72 -6.14 2.43 14.65
N GLN A 73 -5.67 3.38 15.45
CA GLN A 73 -6.37 3.86 16.64
C GLN A 73 -7.51 4.87 16.32
N ARG A 74 -7.68 5.28 15.06
CA ARG A 74 -8.69 6.27 14.69
C ARG A 74 -10.06 5.62 14.48
N GLY A 75 -11.10 6.33 14.92
CA GLY A 75 -12.48 5.88 14.84
C GLY A 75 -13.12 6.00 13.45
N ARG A 76 -14.44 5.84 13.42
CA ARG A 76 -15.27 5.80 12.19
C ARG A 76 -15.10 7.01 11.27
N TRP A 77 -14.88 8.20 11.86
CA TRP A 77 -14.67 9.43 11.09
C TRP A 77 -13.44 9.35 10.18
N HIS A 78 -12.34 8.75 10.65
CA HIS A 78 -11.14 8.55 9.83
C HIS A 78 -11.44 7.65 8.64
N ARG A 79 -12.12 6.52 8.88
CA ARG A 79 -12.53 5.60 7.81
C ARG A 79 -13.46 6.27 6.80
N TYR A 80 -14.39 7.11 7.26
CA TYR A 80 -15.26 7.88 6.39
C TYR A 80 -14.47 8.86 5.51
N LYS A 81 -13.58 9.66 6.11
CA LYS A 81 -12.68 10.57 5.37
C LYS A 81 -11.84 9.82 4.34
N CYS A 82 -11.23 8.69 4.71
CA CYS A 82 -10.46 7.87 3.78
C CYS A 82 -11.31 7.28 2.64
N ARG A 83 -12.58 6.96 2.88
CA ARG A 83 -13.50 6.52 1.80
C ARG A 83 -13.79 7.66 0.83
N LEU A 84 -14.03 8.87 1.33
CA LEU A 84 -14.24 10.05 0.49
C LEU A 84 -12.99 10.40 -0.31
N LEU A 85 -11.82 10.31 0.31
CA LEU A 85 -10.53 10.62 -0.32
C LEU A 85 -9.87 9.42 -1.01
N ARG A 86 -10.60 8.32 -1.23
CA ARG A 86 -10.01 7.09 -1.78
C ARG A 86 -9.29 7.35 -3.10
N TRP A 87 -9.98 7.96 -4.05
CA TRP A 87 -9.41 8.24 -5.37
C TRP A 87 -8.15 9.10 -5.32
N PRO A 88 -8.13 10.30 -4.70
CA PRO A 88 -6.91 11.11 -4.68
C PRO A 88 -5.77 10.46 -3.89
N MET A 89 -6.09 9.59 -2.92
CA MET A 89 -5.06 8.87 -2.16
C MET A 89 -4.39 7.73 -2.94
N THR A 90 -5.11 7.10 -3.87
CA THR A 90 -4.63 5.88 -4.57
C THR A 90 -4.45 6.05 -6.07
N TYR A 91 -4.76 7.21 -6.64
CA TYR A 91 -4.69 7.46 -8.08
C TYR A 91 -3.31 7.11 -8.67
N GLY A 92 -2.24 7.57 -8.03
CA GLY A 92 -0.87 7.36 -8.51
C GLY A 92 -0.35 5.93 -8.39
N CYS A 93 -1.06 5.05 -7.69
CA CYS A 93 -0.61 3.68 -7.42
C CYS A 93 -1.63 2.60 -7.80
N GLN A 94 -2.68 2.97 -8.54
CA GLN A 94 -3.80 2.07 -8.81
C GLN A 94 -3.37 0.90 -9.71
N SER A 95 -2.49 1.15 -10.68
CA SER A 95 -1.98 0.14 -11.63
C SER A 95 -1.19 -0.94 -10.90
N GLU A 96 -0.24 -0.51 -10.08
CA GLU A 96 0.67 -1.34 -9.30
C GLU A 96 -0.12 -2.16 -8.26
N TRP A 97 -1.13 -1.56 -7.65
CA TRP A 97 -2.03 -2.28 -6.75
C TRP A 97 -2.82 -3.38 -7.46
N GLN A 98 -3.32 -3.14 -8.69
CA GLN A 98 -3.98 -4.21 -9.46
C GLN A 98 -3.01 -5.34 -9.83
N GLN A 99 -1.76 -5.03 -10.18
CA GLN A 99 -0.74 -6.03 -10.46
C GLN A 99 -0.43 -6.88 -9.21
N ILE A 100 -0.29 -6.27 -8.04
CA ILE A 100 -0.12 -6.98 -6.76
C ILE A 100 -1.29 -7.91 -6.50
N LEU A 101 -2.53 -7.47 -6.73
CA LEU A 101 -3.72 -8.31 -6.58
C LEU A 101 -3.72 -9.49 -7.57
N GLY A 102 -3.19 -9.30 -8.78
CA GLY A 102 -2.97 -10.38 -9.74
C GLY A 102 -2.02 -11.45 -9.19
N TYR A 103 -0.85 -11.03 -8.69
CA TYR A 103 0.10 -11.95 -8.06
C TYR A 103 -0.50 -12.68 -6.84
N LEU A 104 -1.34 -12.01 -6.06
CA LEU A 104 -2.00 -12.63 -4.90
C LEU A 104 -3.07 -13.67 -5.29
N ALA A 105 -3.66 -13.55 -6.49
CA ALA A 105 -4.62 -14.51 -7.02
C ALA A 105 -3.94 -15.76 -7.60
N GLU A 106 -2.69 -15.63 -8.07
CA GLU A 106 -1.92 -16.77 -8.54
C GLU A 106 -1.44 -17.65 -7.36
N PRO A 107 -1.58 -18.99 -7.47
CA PRO A 107 -1.00 -19.90 -6.50
C PRO A 107 0.53 -19.74 -6.51
N PRO A 108 1.21 -19.80 -5.34
CA PRO A 108 2.65 -19.59 -5.31
C PRO A 108 3.36 -20.62 -6.19
N ALA A 109 4.28 -20.14 -7.04
CA ALA A 109 5.10 -20.97 -7.90
C ALA A 109 5.84 -22.02 -7.03
N GLY A 110 5.44 -23.28 -7.16
CA GLY A 110 5.84 -24.37 -6.26
C GLY A 110 4.66 -25.16 -5.64
N SER A 111 3.42 -24.74 -5.90
CA SER A 111 2.19 -25.44 -5.49
C SER A 111 1.67 -26.40 -6.56
N THR A 112 2.56 -27.16 -7.20
CA THR A 112 2.17 -28.35 -7.96
C THR A 112 2.65 -29.54 -7.18
N THR A 113 1.67 -30.29 -6.69
CA THR A 113 1.73 -31.61 -6.02
C THR A 113 2.81 -32.53 -6.54
#